data_AF-X1S7Q6-F1
#
_entry.id   AF-X1S7Q6-F1
#
_cell.length_a   1.000
_cell.length_b   1.000
_cell.length_c   1.000
_cell.angle_alpha   90.00
_cell.angle_beta   90.00
_cell.angle_gamma   90.00
#
_symmetry.space_group_name_H-M   'P 1'
#
loop_
_entity.id
_entity.type
_entity.pdbx_description
1 polymer ?
#
loop_
_entity_poly.entity_id
_entity_poly.type
_entity_poly.pdbx_seq_one_letter_code
_entity_poly.pdbx_strand_id
1 'polypeptide(L)'
;MNGTIITPFHLVSGKAIIVEKGRIREIVNEEELSTATLTGAEVIEGKDKYIVPGYIDIHVHGGGGSDVMDGDYESINQIAITHSHFGTTSFLPTTMTMSKDKIIRSLRNICKAVKKGTAGAEILGIHIEGPYINPEKKGAQKEDEIKKISIEEFLEFNQASGNLIRLVTIAPEMPGAISLIKYLYKQGIIASVGHTNATYVQTQAGIQAGLSHVTHSDT
;
A
#
# COMPACT_ATOMS: atom_id res chain seq x y z
N MET A 1 -23.76 13.99 -6.18
CA MET A 1 -24.39 14.46 -7.45
C MET A 1 -23.68 15.73 -7.91
N ASN A 2 -24.04 16.30 -9.05
CA ASN A 2 -23.50 17.53 -9.63
C ASN A 2 -21.96 17.53 -9.73
N GLY A 3 -21.39 16.41 -10.20
CA GLY A 3 -19.96 16.25 -10.43
C GLY A 3 -19.71 15.30 -11.60
N THR A 4 -18.49 15.31 -12.14
CA THR A 4 -18.09 14.39 -13.21
C THR A 4 -17.50 13.13 -12.59
N ILE A 5 -18.17 12.00 -12.78
CA ILE A 5 -17.75 10.70 -12.25
C ILE A 5 -16.71 10.09 -13.20
N ILE A 6 -15.54 9.74 -12.67
CA ILE A 6 -14.53 8.97 -13.39
C ILE A 6 -14.70 7.50 -13.05
N THR A 7 -14.97 6.70 -14.08
CA THR A 7 -14.96 5.24 -14.01
C THR A 7 -13.73 4.71 -14.74
N PRO A 8 -13.41 3.40 -14.67
CA PRO A 8 -12.28 2.84 -15.41
C PRO A 8 -12.34 3.03 -16.93
N PHE A 9 -13.53 3.31 -17.49
CA PHE A 9 -13.76 3.34 -18.94
C PHE A 9 -14.30 4.68 -19.47
N HIS A 10 -14.94 5.48 -18.60
CA HIS A 10 -15.70 6.66 -19.02
C HIS A 10 -15.64 7.79 -18.01
N LEU A 11 -15.74 9.02 -18.51
CA LEU A 11 -16.16 10.19 -17.76
C LEU A 11 -17.67 10.36 -17.94
N VAL A 12 -18.40 10.49 -16.83
CA VAL A 12 -19.86 10.53 -16.84
C VAL A 12 -20.37 11.74 -16.06
N SER A 13 -21.22 12.55 -16.67
CA SER A 13 -21.86 13.74 -16.07
C SER A 13 -23.39 13.56 -16.05
N GLY A 14 -24.10 14.34 -15.23
CA GLY A 14 -25.56 14.24 -15.08
C GLY A 14 -26.02 12.97 -14.34
N LYS A 15 -25.12 12.38 -13.54
CA LYS A 15 -25.35 11.13 -12.80
C LYS A 15 -25.08 11.32 -11.31
N ALA A 16 -25.78 10.56 -10.49
CA ALA A 16 -25.55 10.48 -9.06
C ALA A 16 -25.10 9.07 -8.64
N ILE A 17 -24.20 9.01 -7.65
CA ILE A 17 -23.79 7.76 -7.00
C ILE A 17 -24.62 7.59 -5.73
N ILE A 18 -25.32 6.47 -5.61
CA ILE A 18 -26.03 6.10 -4.39
C ILE A 18 -25.14 5.15 -3.59
N VAL A 19 -24.84 5.53 -2.35
CA VAL A 19 -24.03 4.74 -1.42
C VAL A 19 -24.92 4.25 -0.29
N GLU A 20 -24.93 2.94 -0.05
CA GLU A 20 -25.69 2.31 1.03
C GLU A 20 -24.76 1.36 1.79
N LYS A 21 -24.72 1.50 3.12
CA LYS A 21 -23.90 0.64 4.01
C LYS A 21 -22.43 0.54 3.57
N GLY A 22 -21.85 1.68 3.18
CA GLY A 22 -20.44 1.78 2.77
C GLY A 22 -20.13 1.17 1.39
N ARG A 23 -21.15 0.87 0.58
CA ARG A 23 -20.98 0.32 -0.77
C ARG A 23 -21.69 1.19 -1.79
N ILE A 24 -21.12 1.31 -2.98
CA ILE A 24 -21.82 1.86 -4.13
C ILE A 24 -22.94 0.88 -4.48
N ARG A 25 -24.18 1.33 -4.35
CA ARG A 25 -25.37 0.56 -4.70
C ARG A 25 -25.66 0.66 -6.19
N GLU A 26 -25.69 1.88 -6.72
CA GLU A 26 -26.01 2.17 -8.11
C GLU A 26 -25.54 3.56 -8.54
N ILE A 27 -25.44 3.76 -9.85
CA ILE A 27 -25.20 5.06 -10.50
C ILE A 27 -26.41 5.35 -11.39
N VAL A 28 -27.16 6.40 -11.08
CA VAL A 28 -28.45 6.73 -11.72
C VAL A 28 -28.41 8.08 -12.40
N ASN A 29 -29.34 8.35 -13.33
CA ASN A 29 -29.50 9.71 -13.86
C ASN A 29 -29.95 10.65 -12.74
N GLU A 30 -29.42 11.88 -12.71
CA GLU A 30 -29.83 12.86 -11.70
C GLU A 30 -31.31 13.24 -11.84
N GLU A 31 -31.83 13.24 -13.07
CA GLU A 31 -33.26 13.44 -13.36
C GLU A 31 -34.17 12.32 -12.81
N GLU A 32 -33.63 11.14 -12.52
CA GLU A 32 -34.37 10.02 -11.93
C GLU A 32 -34.41 10.10 -10.38
N LEU A 33 -33.67 11.02 -9.77
CA LEU A 33 -33.65 11.18 -8.32
C LEU A 33 -34.99 11.77 -7.84
N SER A 34 -35.76 10.93 -7.15
CA SER A 34 -37.01 11.35 -6.51
C SER A 34 -36.77 11.93 -5.11
N THR A 35 -37.70 12.73 -4.62
CA THR A 35 -37.71 13.20 -3.21
C THR A 35 -37.66 12.02 -2.22
N ALA A 36 -38.29 10.89 -2.57
CA ALA A 36 -38.25 9.68 -1.77
C ALA A 36 -36.83 9.08 -1.68
N THR A 37 -36.05 9.13 -2.76
CA THR A 37 -34.65 8.68 -2.81
C THR A 37 -33.74 9.54 -1.91
N LEU A 38 -34.03 10.84 -1.80
CA LEU A 38 -33.23 11.78 -1.03
C LEU A 38 -33.63 11.86 0.46
N THR A 39 -34.81 11.36 0.82
CA THR A 39 -35.34 11.48 2.18
C THR A 39 -34.49 10.65 3.15
N GLY A 40 -33.78 11.33 4.06
CA GLY A 40 -32.89 10.70 5.05
C GLY A 40 -31.48 10.38 4.53
N ALA A 41 -31.17 10.71 3.28
CA ALA A 41 -29.83 10.58 2.74
C ALA A 41 -28.96 11.82 3.07
N GLU A 42 -27.68 11.60 3.33
CA GLU A 42 -26.68 12.67 3.26
C GLU A 42 -26.38 12.97 1.80
N VAL A 43 -26.61 14.21 1.37
CA VAL A 43 -26.39 14.63 -0.01
C VAL A 43 -25.07 15.39 -0.11
N ILE A 44 -24.15 14.83 -0.92
CA ILE A 44 -22.87 15.45 -1.23
C ILE A 44 -22.91 16.04 -2.64
N GLU A 45 -22.71 17.36 -2.70
CA GLU A 45 -22.66 18.15 -3.92
C GLU A 45 -21.24 18.22 -4.48
N GLY A 46 -21.05 17.69 -5.68
CA GLY A 46 -19.78 17.66 -6.41
C GLY A 46 -19.33 19.05 -6.86
N LYS A 47 -20.27 19.98 -7.09
CA LYS A 47 -20.02 21.37 -7.53
C LYS A 47 -19.09 21.42 -8.74
N ASP A 48 -19.41 20.63 -9.76
CA ASP A 48 -18.65 20.49 -11.02
C ASP A 48 -17.22 19.95 -10.86
N LYS A 49 -16.88 19.41 -9.69
CA LYS A 49 -15.61 18.70 -9.47
C LYS A 49 -15.66 17.27 -10.00
N TYR A 50 -14.50 16.64 -10.04
CA TYR A 50 -14.36 15.22 -10.31
C TYR A 50 -14.68 14.38 -9.08
N ILE A 51 -15.42 13.30 -9.30
CA ILE A 51 -15.66 12.23 -8.34
C ILE A 51 -14.88 11.03 -8.85
N VAL A 52 -13.86 10.62 -8.10
CA VAL A 52 -12.94 9.55 -8.49
C VAL A 52 -12.98 8.41 -7.47
N PRO A 53 -12.65 7.17 -7.85
CA PRO A 53 -12.33 6.14 -6.88
C PRO A 53 -11.21 6.64 -5.97
N GLY A 54 -11.34 6.39 -4.66
CA GLY A 54 -10.29 6.78 -3.72
C GLY A 54 -8.97 6.12 -4.06
N TYR A 55 -7.87 6.84 -3.86
CA TYR A 55 -6.55 6.35 -4.25
C TYR A 55 -6.09 5.22 -3.33
N ILE A 56 -5.33 4.30 -3.92
CA ILE A 56 -4.64 3.23 -3.21
C ILE A 56 -3.14 3.51 -3.27
N ASP A 57 -2.54 3.85 -2.14
CA ASP A 57 -1.10 4.11 -2.07
C ASP A 57 -0.35 2.88 -1.54
N ILE A 58 0.45 2.24 -2.40
CA ILE A 58 1.13 0.99 -2.07
C ILE A 58 2.52 1.20 -1.43
N HIS A 59 2.96 2.44 -1.22
CA HIS A 59 4.28 2.75 -0.69
C HIS A 59 4.26 4.01 0.19
N VAL A 60 3.93 3.84 1.47
CA VAL A 60 3.83 4.94 2.45
C VAL A 60 4.68 4.68 3.70
N HIS A 61 5.77 5.42 3.88
CA HIS A 61 6.56 5.39 5.12
C HIS A 61 5.97 6.21 6.25
N GLY A 62 5.27 7.29 5.96
CA GLY A 62 4.86 8.26 6.97
C GLY A 62 3.87 9.30 6.46
N GLY A 63 3.53 10.24 7.33
CA GLY A 63 2.55 11.29 7.07
C GLY A 63 2.11 11.99 8.36
N GLY A 64 1.92 13.31 8.30
CA GLY A 64 1.39 14.08 9.42
C GLY A 64 2.33 14.18 10.62
N GLY A 65 3.64 14.05 10.39
CA GLY A 65 4.66 14.05 11.45
C GLY A 65 4.93 12.69 12.09
N SER A 66 4.27 11.62 11.61
CA SER A 66 4.45 10.24 12.09
C SER A 66 5.10 9.35 11.03
N ASP A 67 5.82 8.32 11.49
CA ASP A 67 6.48 7.31 10.67
C ASP A 67 6.03 5.88 11.04
N VAL A 68 5.94 4.99 10.06
CA VAL A 68 5.60 3.57 10.27
C VAL A 68 6.59 2.88 11.21
N MET A 69 7.83 3.34 11.25
CA MET A 69 8.89 2.81 12.09
C MET A 69 8.88 3.34 13.53
N ASP A 70 8.02 4.31 13.87
CA ASP A 70 7.75 4.71 15.27
C ASP A 70 7.20 3.52 16.08
N GLY A 71 6.47 2.64 15.40
CA GLY A 71 6.12 1.32 15.92
C GLY A 71 5.10 1.35 17.05
N ASP A 72 4.06 2.16 16.88
CA ASP A 72 2.86 2.25 17.72
C ASP A 72 1.61 2.48 16.84
N TYR A 73 0.42 2.36 17.45
CA TYR A 73 -0.86 2.45 16.74
C TYR A 73 -1.16 3.90 16.34
N GLU A 74 -0.83 4.84 17.21
CA GLU A 74 -1.13 6.26 17.14
C GLU A 74 -0.48 6.87 15.89
N SER A 75 0.79 6.54 15.65
CA SER A 75 1.54 6.96 14.47
C SER A 75 0.92 6.43 13.19
N ILE A 76 0.55 5.14 13.14
CA ILE A 76 -0.10 4.52 11.98
C ILE A 76 -1.47 5.15 11.72
N ASN A 77 -2.25 5.42 12.76
CA ASN A 77 -3.53 6.08 12.64
C ASN A 77 -3.40 7.53 12.16
N GLN A 78 -2.38 8.26 12.62
CA GLN A 78 -2.09 9.62 12.16
C GLN A 78 -1.71 9.64 10.68
N ILE A 79 -0.92 8.66 10.22
CA ILE A 79 -0.60 8.48 8.80
C ILE A 79 -1.89 8.26 7.99
N ALA A 80 -2.74 7.32 8.43
CA ALA A 80 -4.01 7.02 7.76
C ALA A 80 -4.95 8.24 7.66
N ILE A 81 -5.08 9.03 8.74
CA ILE A 81 -5.85 10.28 8.73
C ILE A 81 -5.23 11.27 7.74
N THR A 82 -3.92 11.47 7.80
CA THR A 82 -3.22 12.45 6.97
C THR A 82 -3.43 12.15 5.49
N HIS A 83 -3.19 10.91 5.06
CA HIS A 83 -3.35 10.50 3.67
C HIS A 83 -4.79 10.62 3.18
N SER A 84 -5.77 10.37 4.05
CA SER A 84 -7.19 10.51 3.69
C SER A 84 -7.61 11.95 3.33
N HIS A 85 -6.96 12.95 3.92
CA HIS A 85 -7.19 14.36 3.54
C HIS A 85 -6.72 14.70 2.12
N PHE A 86 -5.87 13.86 1.52
CA PHE A 86 -5.34 14.04 0.17
C PHE A 86 -5.95 13.06 -0.85
N GLY A 87 -7.02 12.34 -0.48
CA GLY A 87 -7.77 11.47 -1.39
C GLY A 87 -7.38 9.99 -1.37
N THR A 88 -6.38 9.61 -0.57
CA THR A 88 -6.02 8.20 -0.36
C THR A 88 -7.04 7.55 0.57
N THR A 89 -7.77 6.56 0.08
CA THR A 89 -8.76 5.82 0.89
C THR A 89 -8.20 4.54 1.45
N SER A 90 -7.11 4.03 0.88
CA SER A 90 -6.45 2.83 1.37
C SER A 90 -4.97 2.81 1.03
N PHE A 91 -4.16 2.10 1.82
CA PHE A 91 -2.72 2.15 1.66
C PHE A 91 -1.99 0.92 2.22
N LEU A 92 -0.70 0.80 1.87
CA LEU A 92 0.25 -0.12 2.48
C LEU A 92 1.27 0.66 3.33
N PRO A 93 1.16 0.67 4.67
CA PRO A 93 2.25 1.13 5.52
C PRO A 93 3.53 0.37 5.19
N THR A 94 4.60 1.13 4.96
CA THR A 94 5.85 0.65 4.39
C THR A 94 6.99 0.78 5.40
N THR A 95 7.62 -0.35 5.73
CA THR A 95 8.77 -0.35 6.63
C THR A 95 10.01 0.23 5.94
N MET A 96 10.99 0.65 6.74
CA MET A 96 12.34 0.98 6.27
C MET A 96 13.35 -0.09 6.70
N THR A 97 14.53 -0.09 6.07
CA THR A 97 15.69 -0.87 6.50
C THR A 97 16.14 -0.42 7.88
N MET A 98 15.88 -1.27 8.87
CA MET A 98 16.21 -1.09 10.28
C MET A 98 16.53 -2.44 10.93
N SER A 99 16.90 -2.41 12.21
CA SER A 99 17.14 -3.62 12.98
C SER A 99 15.89 -4.52 13.02
N LYS A 100 16.14 -5.83 13.11
CA LYS A 100 15.09 -6.87 13.12
C LYS A 100 13.97 -6.55 14.11
N ASP A 101 14.35 -6.17 15.32
CA ASP A 101 13.41 -5.91 16.41
C ASP A 101 12.53 -4.69 16.14
N LYS A 102 13.06 -3.66 15.49
CA LYS A 102 12.28 -2.48 15.09
C LYS A 102 11.28 -2.83 13.98
N ILE A 103 11.71 -3.59 12.98
CA ILE A 103 10.80 -4.09 11.93
C ILE A 103 9.69 -4.93 12.56
N ILE A 104 10.02 -5.94 13.38
CA ILE A 104 9.03 -6.78 14.07
C ILE A 104 8.07 -5.95 14.93
N ARG A 105 8.56 -4.94 15.64
CA ARG A 105 7.73 -4.02 16.43
C ARG A 105 6.76 -3.26 15.54
N SER A 106 7.22 -2.70 14.43
CA SER A 106 6.36 -2.00 13.47
C SER A 106 5.28 -2.93 12.92
N LEU A 107 5.66 -4.12 12.42
CA LEU A 107 4.73 -5.12 11.86
C LEU A 107 3.63 -5.55 12.83
N ARG A 108 3.99 -5.76 14.10
CA ARG A 108 3.02 -6.11 15.15
C ARG A 108 2.02 -4.97 15.39
N ASN A 109 2.46 -3.71 15.34
CA ASN A 109 1.57 -2.58 15.55
C ASN A 109 0.71 -2.29 14.32
N ILE A 110 1.20 -2.53 13.10
CA ILE A 110 0.35 -2.52 11.90
C ILE A 110 -0.73 -3.59 12.00
N CYS A 111 -0.38 -4.82 12.41
CA CYS A 111 -1.36 -5.89 12.62
C CYS A 111 -2.45 -5.49 13.64
N LYS A 112 -2.06 -4.81 14.72
CA LYS A 112 -3.03 -4.25 15.69
C LYS A 112 -3.90 -3.18 15.07
N ALA A 113 -3.33 -2.27 14.27
CA ALA A 113 -4.07 -1.21 13.59
C ALA A 113 -5.11 -1.77 12.62
N VAL A 114 -4.78 -2.81 11.85
CA VAL A 114 -5.75 -3.51 10.98
C VAL A 114 -6.91 -4.07 11.79
N LYS A 115 -6.64 -4.74 12.92
CA LYS A 115 -7.70 -5.33 13.76
C LYS A 115 -8.58 -4.29 14.45
N LYS A 116 -7.99 -3.17 14.85
CA LYS A 116 -8.68 -2.07 15.55
C LYS A 116 -9.43 -1.15 14.57
N GLY A 117 -8.99 -1.09 13.31
CA GLY A 117 -9.37 -0.07 12.35
C GLY A 117 -8.56 1.22 12.54
N THR A 118 -8.60 2.09 11.52
CA THR A 118 -8.06 3.45 11.53
C THR A 118 -9.19 4.45 11.37
N ALA A 119 -8.96 5.71 11.75
CA ALA A 119 -9.92 6.80 11.57
C ALA A 119 -9.82 7.48 10.19
N GLY A 120 -8.99 6.96 9.28
CA GLY A 120 -8.73 7.51 7.96
C GLY A 120 -8.64 6.40 6.92
N ALA A 121 -7.60 6.43 6.08
CA ALA A 121 -7.38 5.43 5.05
C ALA A 121 -7.28 3.99 5.63
N GLU A 122 -7.86 3.03 4.92
CA GLU A 122 -7.82 1.61 5.27
C GLU A 122 -6.43 0.99 5.00
N ILE A 123 -5.97 0.09 5.86
CA ILE A 123 -4.73 -0.66 5.65
C ILE A 123 -5.04 -1.97 4.93
N LEU A 124 -4.58 -2.12 3.68
CA LEU A 124 -4.83 -3.33 2.86
C LEU A 124 -3.81 -4.45 3.08
N GLY A 125 -2.72 -4.14 3.77
CA GLY A 125 -1.60 -5.03 3.99
C GLY A 125 -0.36 -4.24 4.36
N ILE A 126 0.81 -4.85 4.15
CA ILE A 126 2.11 -4.24 4.47
C ILE A 126 3.03 -4.33 3.27
N HIS A 127 3.80 -3.26 3.06
CA HIS A 127 4.94 -3.25 2.17
C HIS A 127 6.23 -3.31 3.02
N ILE A 128 7.05 -4.32 2.77
CA ILE A 128 8.40 -4.40 3.31
C ILE A 128 9.38 -3.78 2.31
N GLU A 129 9.88 -2.58 2.59
CA GLU A 129 10.99 -2.00 1.84
C GLU A 129 12.32 -2.17 2.58
N GLY A 130 13.15 -3.08 2.09
CA GLY A 130 14.33 -3.55 2.81
C GLY A 130 14.01 -4.55 3.93
N PRO A 131 15.01 -5.17 4.58
CA PRO A 131 16.44 -4.88 4.50
C PRO A 131 17.18 -5.61 3.37
N TYR A 132 16.46 -6.31 2.49
CA TYR A 132 16.98 -7.18 1.43
C TYR A 132 17.33 -6.44 0.13
N ILE A 133 18.16 -5.40 0.25
CA ILE A 133 18.51 -4.48 -0.83
C ILE A 133 20.01 -4.47 -1.13
N ASN A 134 20.42 -3.82 -2.21
CA ASN A 134 21.84 -3.64 -2.53
C ASN A 134 22.42 -2.44 -1.75
N PRO A 135 23.49 -2.63 -0.96
CA PRO A 135 24.17 -1.55 -0.24
C PRO A 135 24.61 -0.37 -1.12
N GLU A 136 25.05 -0.64 -2.35
CA GLU A 136 25.49 0.41 -3.30
C GLU A 136 24.34 1.34 -3.73
N LYS A 137 23.10 0.88 -3.54
CA LYS A 137 21.86 1.57 -3.92
C LYS A 137 20.98 1.86 -2.71
N LYS A 138 21.58 1.99 -1.52
CA LYS A 138 20.88 2.22 -0.25
C LYS A 138 20.00 3.46 -0.24
N GLY A 139 20.36 4.54 -0.93
CA GLY A 139 19.66 5.83 -0.79
C GLY A 139 19.57 6.26 0.68
N ALA A 140 18.35 6.48 1.17
CA ALA A 140 18.08 6.84 2.57
C ALA A 140 18.05 5.65 3.55
N GLN A 141 18.21 4.41 3.06
CA GLN A 141 18.20 3.20 3.88
C GLN A 141 19.47 3.12 4.74
N LYS A 142 19.33 2.70 6.01
CA LYS A 142 20.47 2.63 6.94
C LYS A 142 21.41 1.49 6.56
N GLU A 143 22.60 1.83 6.08
CA GLU A 143 23.58 0.87 5.54
C GLU A 143 23.91 -0.28 6.50
N ASP A 144 24.18 0.02 7.77
CA ASP A 144 24.53 -0.97 8.79
C ASP A 144 23.40 -1.96 9.11
N GLU A 145 22.18 -1.69 8.65
CA GLU A 145 21.01 -2.55 8.83
C GLU A 145 20.61 -3.27 7.54
N ILE A 146 21.33 -3.07 6.43
CA ILE A 146 21.14 -3.84 5.21
C ILE A 146 21.60 -5.28 5.46
N LYS A 147 20.74 -6.24 5.13
CA LYS A 147 20.97 -7.64 5.47
C LYS A 147 21.06 -8.52 4.24
N LYS A 148 21.79 -9.63 4.42
CA LYS A 148 21.70 -10.76 3.51
C LYS A 148 20.28 -11.31 3.53
N ILE A 149 19.85 -11.79 2.37
CA ILE A 149 18.52 -12.36 2.20
C ILE A 149 18.41 -13.65 3.00
N SER A 150 17.37 -13.75 3.83
CA SER A 150 17.01 -14.95 4.58
C SER A 150 15.51 -15.18 4.50
N ILE A 151 15.13 -16.38 4.06
CA ILE A 151 13.73 -16.80 4.02
C ILE A 151 13.23 -16.99 5.46
N GLU A 152 14.07 -17.50 6.35
CA GLU A 152 13.76 -17.71 7.76
C GLU A 152 13.43 -16.39 8.46
N GLU A 153 14.25 -15.35 8.25
CA GLU A 153 13.96 -14.02 8.79
C GLU A 153 12.69 -13.41 8.17
N PHE A 154 12.47 -13.60 6.86
CA PHE A 154 11.22 -13.20 6.23
C PHE A 154 9.99 -13.89 6.85
N LEU A 155 10.08 -15.18 7.16
CA LEU A 155 9.00 -15.93 7.81
C LEU A 155 8.67 -15.35 9.18
N GLU A 156 9.68 -14.93 9.95
CA GLU A 156 9.48 -14.25 11.22
C GLU A 156 8.78 -12.90 11.05
N PHE A 157 9.14 -12.12 10.02
CA PHE A 157 8.44 -10.88 9.67
C PHE A 157 6.98 -11.16 9.28
N ASN A 158 6.75 -12.15 8.42
CA ASN A 158 5.40 -12.49 7.98
C ASN A 158 4.53 -12.95 9.15
N GLN A 159 5.07 -13.78 10.05
CA GLN A 159 4.38 -14.18 11.28
C GLN A 159 4.10 -12.98 12.20
N ALA A 160 5.07 -12.10 12.43
CA ALA A 160 4.92 -10.92 13.27
C ALA A 160 3.86 -9.95 12.72
N SER A 161 3.72 -9.89 11.40
CA SER A 161 2.70 -9.10 10.70
C SER A 161 1.30 -9.72 10.77
N GLY A 162 1.15 -10.97 11.21
CA GLY A 162 -0.11 -11.70 11.09
C GLY A 162 -0.46 -12.10 9.65
N ASN A 163 0.56 -12.35 8.81
CA ASN A 163 0.45 -12.68 7.38
C ASN A 163 -0.18 -11.56 6.52
N LEU A 164 0.06 -10.31 6.91
CA LEU A 164 -0.46 -9.12 6.23
C LEU A 164 0.50 -8.56 5.17
N ILE A 165 1.70 -9.11 5.01
CA ILE A 165 2.63 -8.67 3.97
C ILE A 165 2.01 -8.94 2.58
N ARG A 166 2.04 -7.92 1.72
CA ARG A 166 1.52 -7.97 0.34
C ARG A 166 2.57 -7.59 -0.69
N LEU A 167 3.54 -6.78 -0.31
CA LEU A 167 4.59 -6.27 -1.18
C LEU A 167 5.94 -6.34 -0.48
N VAL A 168 6.98 -6.75 -1.20
CA VAL A 168 8.37 -6.77 -0.71
C VAL A 168 9.26 -6.17 -1.78
N THR A 169 9.95 -5.08 -1.45
CA THR A 169 11.03 -4.53 -2.29
C THR A 169 12.31 -5.32 -2.05
N ILE A 170 12.93 -5.78 -3.13
CA ILE A 170 14.11 -6.66 -3.11
C ILE A 170 15.04 -6.37 -4.28
N ALA A 171 16.35 -6.47 -4.02
CA ALA A 171 17.38 -6.39 -5.07
C ALA A 171 17.62 -7.80 -5.65
N PRO A 172 17.21 -8.10 -6.91
CA PRO A 172 17.21 -9.45 -7.47
C PRO A 172 18.61 -10.03 -7.74
N GLU A 173 19.64 -9.19 -7.81
CA GLU A 173 21.04 -9.59 -7.97
C GLU A 173 21.68 -10.11 -6.68
N MET A 174 21.06 -9.84 -5.51
CA MET A 174 21.62 -10.23 -4.23
C MET A 174 21.55 -11.74 -4.02
N PRO A 175 22.57 -12.37 -3.40
CA PRO A 175 22.57 -13.80 -3.14
C PRO A 175 21.32 -14.23 -2.35
N GLY A 176 20.58 -15.21 -2.87
CA GLY A 176 19.34 -15.73 -2.28
C GLY A 176 18.06 -15.05 -2.76
N ALA A 177 18.13 -13.93 -3.49
CA ALA A 177 16.95 -13.18 -3.93
C ALA A 177 15.99 -14.01 -4.77
N ILE A 178 16.51 -14.76 -5.76
CA ILE A 178 15.69 -15.60 -6.63
C ILE A 178 14.88 -16.64 -5.84
N SER A 179 15.46 -17.23 -4.79
CA SER A 179 14.76 -18.19 -3.94
C SER A 179 13.64 -17.53 -3.14
N LEU A 180 13.92 -16.35 -2.58
CA LEU A 180 12.90 -15.58 -1.86
C LEU A 180 11.78 -15.12 -2.82
N ILE A 181 12.10 -14.60 -4.00
CA ILE A 181 11.11 -14.19 -5.02
C ILE A 181 10.19 -15.35 -5.39
N LYS A 182 10.74 -16.55 -5.65
CA LYS A 182 9.92 -17.75 -5.92
C LYS A 182 9.01 -18.11 -4.75
N TYR A 183 9.51 -17.95 -3.52
CA TYR A 183 8.71 -18.18 -2.32
C TYR A 183 7.56 -17.17 -2.23
N LEU A 184 7.84 -15.88 -2.37
CA LEU A 184 6.85 -14.80 -2.33
C LEU A 184 5.74 -15.02 -3.36
N TYR A 185 6.12 -15.32 -4.62
CA TYR A 185 5.17 -15.63 -5.68
C TYR A 185 4.23 -16.78 -5.32
N LYS A 186 4.76 -17.89 -4.76
CA LYS A 186 3.95 -19.03 -4.31
C LYS A 186 3.00 -18.69 -3.15
N GLN A 187 3.32 -17.67 -2.35
CA GLN A 187 2.46 -17.17 -1.27
C GLN A 187 1.47 -16.09 -1.72
N GLY A 188 1.48 -15.69 -3.00
CA GLY A 188 0.68 -14.57 -3.49
C GLY A 188 1.16 -13.20 -2.96
N ILE A 189 2.43 -13.10 -2.54
CA ILE A 189 3.07 -11.85 -2.12
C ILE A 189 3.86 -11.31 -3.31
N ILE A 190 3.68 -10.02 -3.60
CA ILE A 190 4.34 -9.35 -4.72
C ILE A 190 5.79 -9.07 -4.36
N ALA A 191 6.71 -9.50 -5.22
CA ALA A 191 8.09 -9.03 -5.21
C ALA A 191 8.24 -7.85 -6.16
N SER A 192 8.85 -6.77 -5.66
CA SER A 192 9.13 -5.54 -6.39
C SER A 192 10.63 -5.31 -6.48
N VAL A 193 11.14 -5.06 -7.69
CA VAL A 193 12.55 -4.70 -7.85
C VAL A 193 12.78 -3.25 -7.41
N GLY A 194 13.75 -3.03 -6.53
CA GLY A 194 14.13 -1.70 -6.07
C GLY A 194 15.44 -1.74 -5.29
N HIS A 195 16.06 -0.57 -5.09
CA HIS A 195 17.37 -0.45 -4.43
C HIS A 195 18.39 -1.47 -4.97
N THR A 196 18.51 -1.52 -6.29
CA THR A 196 19.21 -2.58 -7.02
C THR A 196 20.20 -1.99 -8.02
N ASN A 197 21.29 -2.70 -8.23
CA ASN A 197 22.26 -2.50 -9.31
C ASN A 197 22.21 -3.68 -10.30
N ALA A 198 21.07 -4.39 -10.37
CA ALA A 198 20.90 -5.56 -11.20
C ALA A 198 21.07 -5.23 -12.69
N THR A 199 21.83 -6.08 -13.36
CA THR A 199 21.86 -6.11 -14.82
C THR A 199 20.51 -6.55 -15.39
N TYR A 200 20.27 -6.24 -16.67
CA TYR A 200 19.10 -6.75 -17.39
C TYR A 200 18.89 -8.26 -17.21
N VAL A 201 19.96 -9.06 -17.31
CA VAL A 201 19.90 -10.52 -17.18
C VAL A 201 19.46 -10.94 -15.77
N GLN A 202 19.96 -10.27 -14.73
CA GLN A 202 19.56 -10.54 -13.35
C GLN A 202 18.10 -10.16 -13.09
N THR A 203 17.63 -9.03 -13.62
CA THR A 203 16.23 -8.62 -13.54
C THR A 203 15.32 -9.61 -14.28
N GLN A 204 15.71 -10.07 -15.47
CA GLN A 204 14.98 -11.11 -16.21
C GLN A 204 14.89 -12.42 -15.41
N ALA A 205 15.96 -12.83 -14.74
CA ALA A 205 15.92 -13.99 -13.84
C ALA A 205 14.94 -13.80 -12.67
N GLY A 206 14.87 -12.57 -12.12
CA GLY A 206 13.85 -12.19 -11.13
C GLY A 206 12.43 -12.29 -11.68
N ILE A 207 12.17 -11.78 -12.88
CA ILE A 207 10.86 -11.86 -13.54
C ILE A 207 10.45 -13.32 -13.76
N GLN A 208 11.36 -14.17 -14.27
CA GLN A 208 11.12 -15.61 -14.41
C GLN A 208 10.85 -16.32 -13.08
N ALA A 209 11.34 -15.76 -11.97
CA ALA A 209 11.07 -16.26 -10.62
C ALA A 209 9.75 -15.78 -10.02
N GLY A 210 9.06 -14.81 -10.63
CA GLY A 210 7.78 -14.25 -10.18
C GLY A 210 7.82 -12.78 -9.75
N LEU A 211 8.93 -12.07 -9.99
CA LEU A 211 9.00 -10.61 -9.81
C LEU A 211 8.04 -9.92 -10.78
N SER A 212 7.23 -8.98 -10.29
CA SER A 212 6.16 -8.38 -11.10
C SER A 212 5.96 -6.88 -10.89
N HIS A 213 6.73 -6.24 -10.01
CA HIS A 213 6.67 -4.80 -9.74
C HIS A 213 8.04 -4.15 -9.78
N VAL A 214 8.05 -2.83 -9.93
CA VAL A 214 9.22 -1.96 -9.78
C VAL A 214 8.88 -0.93 -8.71
N THR A 215 9.74 -0.77 -7.71
CA THR A 215 9.59 0.22 -6.66
C THR A 215 10.19 1.53 -7.17
N HIS A 216 9.42 2.63 -7.09
CA HIS A 216 9.80 4.01 -7.46
C HIS A 216 10.76 4.10 -8.66
N SER A 217 10.26 3.83 -9.86
CA SER A 217 11.04 3.82 -11.10
C SER A 217 11.54 5.23 -11.48
N ASP A 218 12.65 5.69 -10.89
CA ASP A 218 13.37 6.92 -11.27
C ASP A 218 14.86 6.90 -10.80
N THR A 219 15.57 5.78 -10.97
CA THR A 219 17.04 5.70 -10.81
C THR A 219 17.71 4.74 -11.78
#